data_AF-A0A2D7ABX0-F1
#
_entry.id   AF-A0A2D7ABX0-F1
#
_cell.length_a   1.000
_cell.length_b   1.000
_cell.length_c   1.000
_cell.angle_alpha   90.00
_cell.angle_beta   90.00
_cell.angle_gamma   90.00
#
_symmetry.space_group_name_H-M   'P 1'
#
loop_
_entity.id
_entity.type
_entity.pdbx_description
1 polymer ?
#
loop_
_entity_poly.entity_id
_entity_poly.type
_entity_poly.pdbx_seq_one_letter_code
_entity_poly.pdbx_strand_id
1 'polypeptide(L)'
;MLGSTFEGLRDKEGLSWPSSRYEDNHANIEKQTKRFPELEDQIQEWLGDWIGVRATTPDLLLVFGGVPDYNLFTDVRRGKCNYNKNFDLSLVRYLLGIFVCSGLGARFFYFSRNLLCCTELDNWGTVPGPSRYC
;
A
#
# COMPACT_ATOMS: atom_id res chain seq x y z
N MET A 1 -12.26 14.71 -8.89
CA MET A 1 -12.45 13.82 -7.71
C MET A 1 -12.39 14.67 -6.43
N LEU A 2 -13.49 14.76 -5.66
CA LEU A 2 -13.64 15.66 -4.48
C LEU A 2 -13.26 15.01 -3.15
N GLY A 3 -12.86 13.73 -3.15
CA GLY A 3 -12.51 13.03 -1.94
C GLY A 3 -12.50 11.52 -2.15
N SER A 4 -12.33 10.81 -1.05
CA SER A 4 -12.46 9.35 -0.99
C SER A 4 -12.98 8.96 0.38
N THR A 5 -13.86 7.97 0.43
CA THR A 5 -14.17 7.28 1.68
C THR A 5 -13.07 6.27 2.03
N PHE A 6 -13.01 5.88 3.30
CA PHE A 6 -12.07 4.86 3.78
C PHE A 6 -12.84 3.77 4.49
N GLU A 7 -12.73 2.55 3.98
CA GLU A 7 -13.26 1.34 4.58
C GLU A 7 -12.15 0.29 4.60
N GLY A 8 -11.84 -0.22 5.80
CA GLY A 8 -10.81 -1.24 5.98
C GLY A 8 -11.37 -2.61 5.64
N LEU A 9 -11.00 -3.15 4.47
CA LEU A 9 -11.31 -4.52 4.10
C LEU A 9 -10.47 -5.49 4.95
N ARG A 10 -11.10 -6.13 5.94
CA ARG A 10 -10.44 -7.14 6.79
C ARG A 10 -10.58 -8.57 6.25
N ASP A 11 -11.62 -8.81 5.45
CA ASP A 11 -11.94 -10.13 4.90
C ASP A 11 -11.88 -10.13 3.36
N LYS A 12 -11.52 -11.29 2.78
CA LYS A 12 -11.36 -11.47 1.31
C LYS A 12 -12.67 -11.26 0.52
N GLU A 13 -13.81 -11.26 1.19
CA GLU A 13 -15.14 -11.14 0.58
C GLU A 13 -15.48 -9.71 0.12
N GLY A 14 -14.69 -8.70 0.51
CA GLY A 14 -14.91 -7.29 0.15
C GLY A 14 -14.15 -6.78 -1.08
N LEU A 15 -13.50 -7.64 -1.87
CA LEU A 15 -12.63 -7.21 -2.98
C LEU A 15 -13.36 -6.74 -4.24
N SER A 16 -14.68 -6.86 -4.30
CA SER A 16 -15.47 -6.40 -5.43
C SER A 16 -16.67 -5.58 -4.97
N TRP A 17 -16.61 -4.27 -5.14
CA TRP A 17 -17.81 -3.43 -5.12
C TRP A 17 -18.37 -3.37 -6.55
N PRO A 18 -19.63 -3.79 -6.76
CA PRO A 18 -20.24 -3.81 -8.09
C PRO A 18 -20.57 -2.40 -8.60
N SER A 19 -20.72 -1.42 -7.71
CA SER A 19 -21.11 -0.05 -8.04
C SER A 19 -20.70 0.91 -6.94
N SER A 20 -20.68 2.20 -7.25
CA SER A 20 -20.42 3.23 -6.26
C SER A 20 -21.57 3.24 -5.24
N ARG A 21 -21.29 3.71 -4.04
CA ARG A 21 -22.31 3.93 -3.02
C ARG A 21 -22.70 5.39 -3.04
N TYR A 22 -23.99 5.65 -3.26
CA TYR A 22 -24.55 6.99 -3.28
C TYR A 22 -24.23 7.74 -1.97
N GLU A 23 -24.30 7.03 -0.83
CA GLU A 23 -24.04 7.58 0.50
C GLU A 23 -22.59 8.06 0.65
N ASP A 24 -21.63 7.33 0.08
CA ASP A 24 -20.21 7.71 0.12
C ASP A 24 -19.93 8.97 -0.70
N ASN A 25 -20.57 9.07 -1.88
CA ASN A 25 -20.47 10.24 -2.74
C ASN A 25 -21.08 11.47 -2.06
N HIS A 26 -22.30 11.33 -1.53
CA HIS A 26 -22.99 12.40 -0.83
C HIS A 26 -22.20 12.88 0.39
N ALA A 27 -21.66 11.95 1.20
CA ALA A 27 -20.81 12.29 2.34
C ALA A 27 -19.52 13.01 1.93
N ASN A 28 -18.95 12.71 0.76
CA ASN A 28 -17.79 13.42 0.25
C ASN A 28 -18.15 14.84 -0.21
N ILE A 29 -19.27 15.02 -0.91
CA ILE A 29 -19.81 16.33 -1.30
C ILE A 29 -20.07 17.19 -0.06
N GLU A 30 -20.83 16.67 0.90
CA GLU A 30 -21.17 17.37 2.14
C GLU A 30 -19.93 17.82 2.92
N LYS A 31 -18.90 16.97 3.02
CA LYS A 31 -17.63 17.32 3.66
C LYS A 31 -16.93 18.49 2.96
N GLN A 32 -16.98 18.56 1.63
CA GLN A 32 -16.36 19.66 0.89
C GLN A 32 -17.19 20.93 0.97
N THR A 33 -18.51 20.85 0.80
CA THR A 33 -19.42 21.99 0.92
C THR A 33 -19.32 22.64 2.29
N LYS A 34 -19.26 21.83 3.37
CA LYS A 34 -19.06 22.34 4.73
C LYS A 34 -17.72 23.06 4.91
N ARG A 35 -16.70 22.66 4.16
CA ARG A 35 -15.34 23.23 4.27
C ARG A 35 -15.13 24.45 3.38
N PHE A 36 -15.84 24.51 2.26
CA PHE A 36 -15.78 25.57 1.26
C PHE A 36 -17.19 25.99 0.83
N PRO A 37 -17.97 26.65 1.71
CA PRO A 37 -19.36 27.03 1.43
C PRO A 37 -19.50 27.91 0.19
N GLU A 38 -18.50 28.74 -0.10
CA GLU A 38 -18.47 29.63 -1.27
C GLU A 38 -18.40 28.89 -2.61
N LEU A 39 -18.10 27.58 -2.60
CA LEU A 39 -18.02 26.73 -3.78
C LEU A 39 -19.19 25.75 -3.88
N GLU A 40 -20.23 25.86 -3.03
CA GLU A 40 -21.32 24.89 -2.94
C GLU A 40 -21.93 24.55 -4.31
N ASP A 41 -22.34 25.57 -5.07
CA ASP A 41 -22.96 25.39 -6.39
C ASP A 41 -22.04 24.61 -7.35
N GLN A 42 -20.73 24.86 -7.29
CA GLN A 42 -19.73 24.21 -8.15
C GLN A 42 -19.43 22.78 -7.72
N ILE A 43 -19.50 22.49 -6.42
CA ILE A 43 -19.28 21.15 -5.86
C ILE A 43 -20.44 20.21 -6.23
N GLN A 44 -21.68 20.73 -6.21
CA GLN A 44 -22.88 19.96 -6.54
C GLN A 44 -22.93 19.53 -8.01
N GLU A 45 -22.27 20.26 -8.91
CA GLU A 45 -22.21 19.95 -10.35
C GLU A 45 -21.25 18.80 -10.72
N TRP A 46 -20.47 18.25 -9.78
CA TRP A 46 -19.47 17.23 -10.11
C TRP A 46 -20.10 15.86 -10.33
N LEU A 47 -20.40 15.58 -11.60
CA LEU A 47 -20.95 14.31 -12.08
C LEU A 47 -19.82 13.32 -12.35
N GLY A 48 -19.62 12.38 -11.41
CA GLY A 48 -18.79 11.20 -11.65
C GLY A 48 -18.18 10.62 -10.39
N ASP A 49 -18.23 9.30 -10.29
CA ASP A 49 -17.65 8.53 -9.21
C ASP A 49 -16.71 7.45 -9.73
N TRP A 50 -15.78 7.07 -8.86
CA TRP A 50 -14.77 6.06 -9.14
C TRP A 50 -14.62 5.21 -7.90
N ILE A 51 -14.50 3.90 -8.11
CA ILE A 51 -14.27 2.93 -7.05
C ILE A 51 -12.90 2.35 -7.25
N GLY A 52 -12.16 2.19 -6.18
CA GLY A 52 -10.86 1.55 -6.21
C GLY A 52 -10.48 1.00 -4.85
N VAL A 53 -9.77 -0.13 -4.86
CA VAL A 53 -9.19 -0.72 -3.66
C VAL A 53 -7.74 -0.28 -3.56
N ARG A 54 -7.35 0.21 -2.39
CA ARG A 54 -5.96 0.59 -2.10
C ARG A 54 -5.30 -0.50 -1.28
N ALA A 55 -4.21 -1.07 -1.79
CA ALA A 55 -3.34 -1.92 -0.99
C ALA A 55 -2.56 -1.03 -0.01
N THR A 56 -2.84 -1.16 1.29
CA THR A 56 -2.20 -0.39 2.36
C THR A 56 -1.64 -1.32 3.41
N THR A 57 -0.64 -0.84 4.16
CA THR A 57 -0.16 -1.48 5.39
C THR A 57 -0.63 -0.71 6.62
N PRO A 58 -0.69 -1.34 7.80
CA PRO A 58 -1.04 -0.65 9.05
C PRO A 58 -0.06 0.46 9.46
N ASP A 59 1.22 0.33 9.09
CA ASP A 59 2.28 1.30 9.38
C ASP A 59 2.39 2.41 8.32
N LEU A 60 1.56 2.35 7.27
CA LEU A 60 1.53 3.31 6.15
C LEU A 60 2.85 3.37 5.34
N LEU A 61 3.67 2.33 5.41
CA LEU A 61 4.93 2.19 4.69
C LEU A 61 4.79 1.33 3.43
N LEU A 62 5.59 1.65 2.42
CA LEU A 62 5.75 0.83 1.22
C LEU A 62 6.35 -0.52 1.58
N VAL A 63 5.83 -1.59 0.98
CA VAL A 63 6.45 -2.91 0.97
C VAL A 63 7.16 -3.07 -0.37
N PHE A 64 8.50 -3.05 -0.34
CA PHE A 64 9.35 -3.24 -1.51
C PHE A 64 10.48 -4.23 -1.21
N GLY A 65 10.71 -5.19 -2.10
CA GLY A 65 11.83 -6.14 -2.00
C GLY A 65 11.45 -7.57 -2.33
N GLY A 66 12.28 -8.53 -1.91
CA GLY A 66 12.03 -9.95 -2.11
C GLY A 66 10.79 -10.43 -1.35
N VAL A 67 10.04 -11.36 -1.94
CA VAL A 67 8.88 -11.96 -1.27
C VAL A 67 9.35 -13.01 -0.25
N PRO A 68 9.02 -12.88 1.05
CA PRO A 68 9.45 -13.86 2.05
C PRO A 68 8.77 -15.21 1.83
N ASP A 69 9.48 -16.30 2.09
CA ASP A 69 8.87 -17.63 2.20
C ASP A 69 8.11 -17.70 3.53
N TYR A 70 6.78 -17.65 3.45
CA TYR A 70 5.91 -17.60 4.62
C TYR A 70 6.11 -18.81 5.54
N ASN A 71 6.24 -20.02 4.98
CA ASN A 71 6.35 -21.24 5.78
C ASN A 71 7.64 -21.20 6.60
N LEU A 72 8.77 -20.96 5.93
CA LEU A 72 10.08 -20.87 6.59
C LEU A 72 10.16 -19.70 7.57
N PHE A 73 9.56 -18.55 7.23
CA PHE A 73 9.50 -17.39 8.11
C PHE A 73 8.71 -17.69 9.40
N THR A 74 7.58 -18.38 9.30
CA THR A 74 6.76 -18.73 10.48
C THR A 74 7.45 -19.75 11.38
N ASP A 75 8.14 -20.74 10.82
CA ASP A 75 8.89 -21.74 11.59
C ASP A 75 10.05 -21.09 12.36
N VAL A 76 10.77 -20.18 11.70
CA VAL A 76 11.80 -19.33 12.34
C VAL A 76 11.22 -18.51 13.48
N ARG A 77 10.07 -17.86 13.28
CA ARG A 77 9.44 -17.02 14.30
C ARG A 77 8.94 -17.84 15.50
N ARG A 78 8.39 -19.03 15.27
CA ARG A 78 7.99 -19.96 16.34
C ARG A 78 9.21 -20.41 17.15
N GLY A 79 10.34 -20.66 16.50
CA GLY A 79 11.61 -20.94 17.16
C GLY A 79 12.14 -19.75 18.00
N LYS A 80 11.99 -18.52 17.51
CA LYS A 80 12.41 -17.27 18.20
C LYS A 80 11.70 -17.04 19.54
N CYS A 81 10.43 -17.42 19.67
CA CYS A 81 9.72 -17.27 20.96
C CYS A 81 10.30 -18.16 22.07
N ASN A 82 11.10 -19.18 21.73
CA ASN A 82 11.63 -20.16 22.69
C ASN A 82 13.15 -20.06 22.93
N TYR A 83 13.91 -19.26 22.15
CA TYR A 83 15.38 -19.19 22.24
C TYR A 83 15.91 -17.77 22.50
N ASN A 84 16.68 -17.63 23.58
CA ASN A 84 17.03 -16.33 24.16
C ASN A 84 18.39 -15.76 23.73
N LYS A 85 19.12 -16.33 22.75
CA LYS A 85 20.44 -15.81 22.35
C LYS A 85 20.73 -16.04 20.87
N ASN A 86 21.16 -14.96 20.19
CA ASN A 86 21.80 -14.92 18.87
C ASN A 86 21.04 -15.62 17.74
N PHE A 87 19.94 -14.99 17.32
CA PHE A 87 19.25 -15.43 16.12
C PHE A 87 20.02 -14.97 14.87
N ASP A 88 20.45 -15.94 14.06
CA ASP A 88 21.06 -15.65 12.77
C ASP A 88 19.99 -15.18 11.77
N LEU A 89 19.99 -13.88 11.47
CA LEU A 89 19.08 -13.26 10.51
C LEU A 89 19.30 -13.77 9.08
N SER A 90 20.40 -14.50 8.80
CA SER A 90 20.65 -15.17 7.53
C SER A 90 19.59 -16.23 7.17
N LEU A 91 18.76 -16.65 8.12
CA LEU A 91 17.71 -17.66 7.94
C LEU A 91 16.39 -17.14 7.34
N VAL A 92 16.20 -15.82 7.20
CA VAL A 92 15.02 -15.32 6.49
C VAL A 92 15.19 -15.60 5.01
N ARG A 93 14.56 -16.67 4.54
CA ARG A 93 14.58 -17.05 3.12
C ARG A 93 13.49 -16.32 2.36
N TYR A 94 13.89 -15.79 1.21
CA TYR A 94 13.00 -15.20 0.23
C TYR A 94 12.75 -16.19 -0.89
N LEU A 95 11.59 -16.11 -1.52
CA LEU A 95 11.31 -16.84 -2.75
C LEU A 95 12.26 -16.33 -3.85
N LEU A 96 12.99 -17.26 -4.46
CA LEU A 96 14.03 -16.92 -5.42
C LEU A 96 13.43 -16.27 -6.66
N GLY A 97 13.96 -15.10 -7.04
CA GLY A 97 13.54 -14.37 -8.25
C GLY A 97 12.18 -13.67 -8.16
N ILE A 98 11.53 -13.66 -6.99
CA ILE A 98 10.21 -13.02 -6.81
C ILE A 98 10.36 -11.76 -5.95
N PHE A 99 9.91 -10.64 -6.51
CA PHE A 99 9.92 -9.32 -5.86
C PHE A 99 8.52 -8.73 -5.82
N VAL A 100 8.26 -7.90 -4.82
CA VAL A 100 6.97 -7.20 -4.63
C VAL A 100 7.18 -5.71 -4.46
N CYS A 101 6.26 -4.93 -4.99
CA CYS A 101 6.07 -3.51 -4.72
C CYS A 101 4.59 -3.26 -4.41
N SER A 102 4.23 -3.11 -3.14
CA SER A 102 2.85 -2.98 -2.67
C SER A 102 2.75 -2.08 -1.44
N GLY A 103 1.55 -1.87 -0.88
CA GLY A 103 1.37 -1.05 0.33
C GLY A 103 1.41 0.47 0.08
N LEU A 104 1.30 0.89 -1.18
CA LEU A 104 1.38 2.30 -1.59
C LEU A 104 0.22 3.17 -1.07
N GLY A 105 -0.91 2.54 -0.71
CA GLY A 105 -2.06 3.19 -0.11
C GLY A 105 -2.57 4.39 -0.93
N ALA A 106 -2.96 5.45 -0.23
CA ALA A 106 -3.39 6.72 -0.84
C ALA A 106 -2.22 7.60 -1.29
N ARG A 107 -0.97 7.19 -1.01
CA ARG A 107 0.24 8.02 -1.16
C ARG A 107 1.09 7.57 -2.35
N PHE A 108 0.56 6.73 -3.23
CA PHE A 108 1.25 6.23 -4.41
C PHE A 108 1.99 7.32 -5.18
N PHE A 109 1.33 8.45 -5.47
CA PHE A 109 1.93 9.54 -6.24
C PHE A 109 3.17 10.15 -5.55
N TYR A 110 3.25 10.15 -4.22
CA TYR A 110 4.44 10.60 -3.49
C TYR A 110 5.62 9.62 -3.61
N PHE A 111 5.34 8.32 -3.63
CA PHE A 111 6.38 7.29 -3.69
C PHE A 111 6.81 6.93 -5.11
N SER A 112 5.90 7.02 -6.08
CA SER A 112 6.08 6.58 -7.47
C SER A 112 7.25 7.27 -8.17
N ARG A 113 7.48 8.56 -7.92
CA ARG A 113 8.57 9.32 -8.53
C ARG A 113 9.95 8.82 -8.09
N ASN A 114 10.10 8.41 -6.83
CA ASN A 114 11.35 7.86 -6.31
C ASN A 114 11.55 6.39 -6.73
N LEU A 115 10.45 5.63 -6.87
CA LEU A 115 10.50 4.24 -7.34
C LEU A 115 10.92 4.10 -8.81
N LEU A 116 10.46 4.99 -9.68
CA LEU A 116 10.83 5.01 -11.11
C LEU A 116 12.31 5.38 -11.34
N CYS A 117 12.94 6.07 -10.40
CA CYS A 117 14.37 6.37 -10.49
C CYS A 117 15.25 5.15 -10.16
N CYS A 118 14.70 4.16 -9.43
CA CYS A 118 15.40 2.93 -9.06
C CYS A 118 15.23 1.81 -10.09
N THR A 119 14.48 2.02 -11.18
CA THR A 119 14.30 1.03 -12.26
C THR A 119 15.34 1.11 -13.37
N GLU A 120 16.28 2.07 -13.33
CA GLU A 120 17.54 2.01 -14.10
C GLU A 120 18.57 1.07 -13.42
N LEU A 121 18.13 -0.12 -13.01
CA LEU A 121 19.01 -1.20 -12.55
C LEU A 121 19.26 -2.15 -13.72
N ASP A 122 20.08 -1.69 -14.65
CA ASP A 122 20.85 -2.57 -15.51
C ASP A 122 21.75 -3.43 -14.63
N ASN A 123 21.60 -4.76 -14.73
CA ASN A 123 22.31 -5.83 -14.02
C ASN A 123 21.65 -6.38 -12.74
N TRP A 124 20.62 -7.20 -12.95
CA TRP A 124 20.05 -8.14 -11.96
C TRP A 124 20.98 -9.32 -11.59
N GLY A 125 22.30 -9.11 -11.57
CA GLY A 125 23.32 -10.10 -11.21
C GLY A 125 23.99 -9.86 -9.86
N THR A 126 23.78 -8.70 -9.23
CA THR A 126 24.39 -8.36 -7.95
C THR A 126 23.35 -7.72 -7.05
N VAL A 127 23.12 -8.33 -5.89
CA VAL A 127 22.34 -7.74 -4.79
C VAL A 127 22.92 -6.35 -4.53
N PRO A 128 22.17 -5.25 -4.74
CA PRO A 128 22.68 -3.94 -4.40
C PRO A 128 22.79 -3.88 -2.88
N GLY A 129 24.03 -3.78 -2.39
CA GLY A 129 24.29 -3.29 -1.04
C GLY A 129 23.67 -1.90 -0.86
N PRO A 130 23.50 -1.43 0.39
CA PRO A 130 22.82 -0.16 0.66
C PRO A 130 23.53 0.96 -0.09
N SER A 131 22.93 1.45 -1.19
CA SER A 131 23.43 2.63 -1.87
C SER A 131 23.18 3.79 -0.92
N ARG A 132 24.27 4.33 -0.38
CA ARG A 132 24.32 5.71 0.10
C ARG A 132 23.67 6.59 -0.97
N TYR A 133 22.95 7.64 -0.56
CA TYR A 133 22.14 8.58 -1.35
C TYR A 133 20.63 8.37 -1.24
N CYS A 134 20.12 8.71 -0.06
CA CYS A 134 19.01 9.65 0.15
C CYS A 134 19.47 10.65 1.22
#